data_AF-A0A344UN88-F1
#
_entry.id   AF-A0A344UN88-F1
#
_cell.length_a   1.000
_cell.length_b   1.000
_cell.length_c   1.000
_cell.angle_alpha   90.00
_cell.angle_beta   90.00
_cell.angle_gamma   90.00
#
_symmetry.space_group_name_H-M   'P 1'
#
loop_
_entity.id
_entity.type
_entity.pdbx_description
1 polymer ?
#
loop_
_entity_poly.entity_id
_entity_poly.type
_entity_poly.pdbx_seq_one_letter_code
_entity_poly.pdbx_strand_id
1 'polypeptide(L)'
;MSVSSSCLPSALALFLLAGCAGSVDGGKFSALRDAASQVNRGGQASFAQLRREARDSAVLSYADRKVGVQGFPLVNAQGESYDLAAPLSRVAASLDALDCYAQALAKLAGGGKTEDIDHASQNLAASLRGLQASGMDARAANGVAIVVDALGQAMLAAQRREGLRGVMDRAQPGLDALAQMIERVDADLKLYLLNIRLRYLNLVNRDGVRPPYHSWERYRFDQAVAEQLASYDRLDQALAATDKAVRDFPELHRQLRASLDQPGRPVDRLHDFIAEARRLRALYREMPDS
;
A
#
# COMPACT_ATOMS: atom_id res chain seq x y z
N MET A 1 -25.24 -27.22 50.99
CA MET A 1 -24.77 -27.80 49.71
C MET A 1 -24.90 -26.70 48.66
N SER A 2 -24.02 -25.70 48.61
CA SER A 2 -22.68 -25.68 47.98
C SER A 2 -22.64 -26.43 46.65
N VAL A 3 -22.71 -25.69 45.54
CA VAL A 3 -21.64 -25.66 44.52
C VAL A 3 -21.52 -24.24 43.98
N SER A 4 -20.38 -23.62 44.30
CA SER A 4 -19.83 -22.39 43.73
C SER A 4 -19.31 -22.62 42.31
N SER A 5 -19.24 -21.56 41.49
CA SER A 5 -18.12 -21.20 40.58
C SER A 5 -18.64 -20.45 39.35
N SER A 6 -18.05 -19.39 38.80
CA SER A 6 -16.99 -18.46 39.17
C SER A 6 -17.06 -17.38 38.09
N CYS A 7 -17.22 -16.11 38.47
CA CYS A 7 -16.95 -14.99 37.57
C CYS A 7 -15.45 -14.98 37.27
N LEU A 8 -15.07 -15.14 36.01
CA LEU A 8 -13.72 -14.84 35.55
C LEU A 8 -13.69 -13.37 35.09
N PRO A 9 -12.88 -12.50 35.74
CA PRO A 9 -12.58 -11.20 35.18
C PRO A 9 -11.54 -11.39 34.06
N SER A 10 -11.86 -10.98 32.84
CA SER A 10 -10.86 -10.81 31.78
C SER A 10 -9.91 -9.70 32.21
N ALA A 11 -8.75 -10.11 32.71
CA ALA A 11 -7.66 -9.24 33.12
C ALA A 11 -7.21 -8.38 31.92
N LEU A 12 -7.57 -7.10 31.99
CA LEU A 12 -6.97 -6.03 31.22
C LEU A 12 -5.50 -5.93 31.67
N ALA A 13 -4.58 -6.48 30.90
CA ALA A 13 -3.15 -6.31 31.14
C ALA A 13 -2.75 -4.88 30.79
N LEU A 14 -2.98 -3.96 31.74
CA LEU A 14 -2.35 -2.65 31.80
C LEU A 14 -0.84 -2.85 31.95
N PHE A 15 -0.10 -2.76 30.85
CA PHE A 15 1.34 -2.58 30.89
C PHE A 15 1.66 -1.19 31.44
N LEU A 16 1.85 -1.13 32.76
CA LEU A 16 2.47 -0.02 33.46
C LEU A 16 3.96 0.05 33.08
N LEU A 17 4.30 0.90 32.11
CA LEU A 17 5.69 1.29 31.83
C LEU A 17 6.06 2.48 32.72
N ALA A 18 6.49 2.17 33.95
CA ALA A 18 7.27 3.09 34.76
C ALA A 18 8.76 2.95 34.40
N GLY A 19 9.38 4.07 34.00
CA GLY A 19 10.79 4.35 34.28
C GLY A 19 11.85 3.73 33.36
N CYS A 20 12.09 4.35 32.20
CA CYS A 20 13.41 4.51 31.57
C CYS A 20 13.38 5.77 30.70
N ALA A 21 13.91 6.90 31.18
CA ALA A 21 13.90 8.19 30.49
C ALA A 21 14.74 8.25 29.18
N GLY A 22 15.21 7.09 28.68
CA GLY A 22 16.02 6.97 27.47
C GLY A 22 15.63 5.83 26.50
N SER A 23 14.63 5.00 26.80
CA SER A 23 14.24 3.90 25.90
C SER A 23 13.23 4.38 24.86
N VAL A 24 13.56 4.24 23.58
CA VAL A 24 12.62 4.44 22.48
C VAL A 24 11.51 3.39 22.58
N ASP A 25 10.25 3.81 22.41
CA ASP A 25 9.11 2.90 22.32
C ASP A 25 9.14 2.16 20.97
N GLY A 26 9.89 1.06 20.91
CA GLY A 26 10.03 0.22 19.71
C GLY A 26 8.72 -0.45 19.26
N GLY A 27 7.69 -0.48 20.12
CA GLY A 27 6.38 -1.04 19.78
C GLY A 27 5.68 -0.26 18.67
N LYS A 28 5.73 1.08 18.74
CA LYS A 28 5.13 1.98 17.72
C LYS A 28 5.78 1.79 16.34
N PHE A 29 7.10 1.67 16.29
CA PHE A 29 7.83 1.46 15.03
C PHE A 29 7.63 0.06 14.46
N SER A 30 7.51 -0.96 15.32
CA SER A 30 7.17 -2.32 14.88
C SER A 30 5.75 -2.38 14.30
N ALA A 31 4.79 -1.69 14.91
CA ALA A 31 3.43 -1.60 14.41
C ALA A 31 3.36 -0.84 13.07
N LEU A 32 4.13 0.25 12.91
CA LEU A 32 4.28 0.94 11.63
C LEU A 32 4.82 -0.01 10.55
N ARG A 33 5.91 -0.73 10.83
CA ARG A 33 6.49 -1.71 9.92
C ARG A 33 5.47 -2.75 9.47
N ASP A 34 4.76 -3.36 10.41
CA ASP A 34 3.81 -4.42 10.10
C ASP A 34 2.63 -3.92 9.27
N ALA A 35 2.18 -2.68 9.52
CA ALA A 35 1.14 -2.03 8.74
C ALA A 35 1.65 -1.65 7.34
N ALA A 36 2.86 -1.08 7.22
CA ALA A 36 3.45 -0.69 5.94
C ALA A 36 3.67 -1.90 5.03
N SER A 37 4.14 -3.02 5.57
CA SER A 37 4.27 -4.29 4.83
C SER A 37 2.93 -4.85 4.36
N GLN A 38 1.86 -4.65 5.13
CA GLN A 38 0.51 -5.06 4.73
C GLN A 38 -0.04 -4.16 3.62
N VAL A 39 0.14 -2.83 3.73
CA VAL A 39 -0.24 -1.88 2.69
C VAL A 39 0.52 -2.16 1.40
N ASN A 40 1.84 -2.37 1.46
CA ASN A 40 2.67 -2.68 0.29
C ASN A 40 2.16 -3.96 -0.40
N ARG A 41 2.01 -5.08 0.33
CA ARG A 41 1.49 -6.34 -0.24
C ARG A 41 0.09 -6.19 -0.85
N GLY A 42 -0.82 -5.50 -0.16
CA GLY A 42 -2.17 -5.25 -0.69
C GLY A 42 -2.16 -4.37 -1.94
N GLY A 43 -1.33 -3.32 -1.95
CA GLY A 43 -1.14 -2.46 -3.12
C GLY A 43 -0.58 -3.23 -4.32
N GLN A 44 0.48 -4.03 -4.13
CA GLN A 44 1.07 -4.86 -5.19
C GLN A 44 0.04 -5.83 -5.78
N ALA A 45 -0.75 -6.48 -4.93
CA ALA A 45 -1.81 -7.38 -5.39
C ALA A 45 -2.90 -6.62 -6.17
N SER A 46 -3.21 -5.38 -5.79
CA SER A 46 -4.18 -4.50 -6.49
C SER A 46 -3.67 -4.18 -7.88
N PHE A 47 -2.41 -3.79 -7.98
CA PHE A 47 -1.78 -3.46 -9.26
C PHE A 47 -1.67 -4.69 -10.17
N ALA A 48 -1.39 -5.86 -9.60
CA ALA A 48 -1.37 -7.10 -10.36
C ALA A 48 -2.76 -7.46 -10.91
N GLN A 49 -3.81 -7.31 -10.11
CA GLN A 49 -5.19 -7.52 -10.56
C GLN A 49 -5.60 -6.51 -11.62
N LEU A 50 -5.33 -5.21 -11.42
CA LEU A 50 -5.64 -4.19 -12.41
C LEU A 50 -4.98 -4.45 -13.77
N ARG A 51 -3.73 -4.94 -13.77
CA ARG A 51 -3.03 -5.35 -15.00
C ARG A 51 -3.66 -6.58 -15.68
N ARG A 52 -4.24 -7.51 -14.91
CA ARG A 52 -4.98 -8.64 -15.50
C ARG A 52 -6.28 -8.15 -16.13
N GLU A 53 -7.07 -7.40 -15.38
CA GLU A 53 -8.33 -6.81 -15.85
C GLU A 53 -8.14 -5.92 -17.07
N ALA A 54 -7.04 -5.18 -17.14
CA ALA A 54 -6.63 -4.42 -18.32
C ALA A 54 -6.46 -5.30 -19.57
N ARG A 55 -5.73 -6.41 -19.42
CA ARG A 55 -5.45 -7.34 -20.52
C ARG A 55 -6.72 -8.03 -20.97
N ASP A 56 -7.54 -8.49 -20.02
CA ASP A 56 -8.81 -9.15 -20.32
C ASP A 56 -9.76 -8.17 -21.03
N SER A 57 -9.85 -6.93 -20.54
CA SER A 57 -10.59 -5.86 -21.21
C SER A 57 -10.09 -5.61 -22.63
N ALA A 58 -8.78 -5.62 -22.87
CA ALA A 58 -8.20 -5.42 -24.20
C ALA A 58 -8.47 -6.59 -25.15
N VAL A 59 -8.44 -7.82 -24.66
CA VAL A 59 -8.82 -9.01 -25.45
C VAL A 59 -10.29 -8.95 -25.83
N LEU A 60 -11.16 -8.68 -24.86
CA LEU A 60 -12.62 -8.69 -25.05
C LEU A 60 -13.14 -7.54 -25.92
N SER A 61 -12.43 -6.41 -25.94
CA SER A 61 -12.78 -5.23 -26.74
C SER A 61 -12.08 -5.19 -28.11
N TYR A 62 -11.22 -6.16 -28.41
CA TYR A 62 -10.51 -6.21 -29.67
C TYR A 62 -11.47 -6.54 -30.82
N ALA A 63 -11.43 -5.73 -31.88
CA ALA A 63 -12.20 -6.00 -33.09
C ALA A 63 -11.82 -7.36 -33.69
N ASP A 64 -12.74 -8.00 -34.41
CA ASP A 64 -12.51 -9.26 -35.11
C ASP A 64 -11.53 -9.03 -36.29
N ARG A 65 -10.24 -8.98 -35.96
CA ARG A 65 -9.11 -8.80 -36.86
C ARG A 65 -7.99 -9.76 -36.47
N LYS A 66 -7.11 -10.08 -37.42
CA LYS A 66 -5.95 -10.95 -37.18
C LYS A 66 -5.08 -10.39 -36.05
N VAL A 67 -4.69 -11.26 -35.12
CA VAL A 67 -3.76 -10.91 -34.03
C VAL A 67 -2.38 -10.66 -34.62
N GLY A 68 -1.89 -9.42 -34.51
CA GLY A 68 -0.55 -9.02 -34.93
C GLY A 68 0.51 -9.24 -33.85
N VAL A 69 1.78 -8.96 -34.17
CA VAL A 69 2.94 -9.08 -33.24
C VAL A 69 2.77 -8.23 -31.97
N GLN A 70 2.02 -7.14 -32.06
CA GLN A 70 1.71 -6.26 -30.93
C GLN A 70 0.63 -6.83 -29.99
N GLY A 71 0.02 -7.97 -30.33
CA GLY A 71 -1.03 -8.61 -29.55
C GLY A 71 -2.29 -7.74 -29.43
N PHE A 72 -2.80 -7.64 -28.20
CA PHE A 72 -3.97 -6.84 -27.83
C PHE A 72 -3.51 -5.51 -27.20
N PRO A 73 -3.51 -4.40 -27.95
CA PRO A 73 -3.07 -3.12 -27.44
C PRO A 73 -4.03 -2.62 -26.35
N LEU A 74 -3.46 -2.12 -25.25
CA LEU A 74 -4.22 -1.44 -24.21
C LEU A 74 -4.60 -0.05 -24.72
N VAL A 75 -5.90 0.19 -24.89
CA VAL A 75 -6.41 1.48 -25.37
C VAL A 75 -7.54 1.99 -24.48
N ASN A 76 -7.73 3.31 -24.38
CA ASN A 76 -8.84 3.92 -23.65
C ASN A 76 -10.13 3.89 -24.49
N ALA A 77 -11.27 4.32 -23.95
CA ALA A 77 -12.54 4.33 -24.68
C ALA A 77 -12.49 5.08 -26.03
N GLN A 78 -11.55 6.00 -26.22
CA GLN A 78 -11.32 6.80 -27.41
C GLN A 78 -10.33 6.15 -28.41
N GLY A 79 -9.74 5.00 -28.06
CA GLY A 79 -8.79 4.27 -28.92
C GLY A 79 -7.33 4.72 -28.79
N GLU A 80 -7.01 5.58 -27.83
CA GLU A 80 -5.65 6.07 -27.57
C GLU A 80 -4.88 5.07 -26.70
N SER A 81 -3.54 5.07 -26.81
CA SER A 81 -2.67 4.22 -25.96
C SER A 81 -2.96 4.45 -24.48
N TYR A 82 -3.20 3.35 -23.76
CA TYR A 82 -3.63 3.38 -22.38
C TYR A 82 -2.86 2.34 -21.57
N ASP A 83 -1.54 2.40 -21.68
CA ASP A 83 -0.59 1.60 -20.91
C ASP A 83 -0.20 2.33 -19.62
N LEU A 84 -0.62 1.77 -18.48
CA LEU A 84 -0.29 2.29 -17.15
C LEU A 84 0.87 1.55 -16.49
N ALA A 85 1.65 0.75 -17.22
CA ALA A 85 2.80 0.05 -16.67
C ALA A 85 3.75 1.00 -15.93
N ALA A 86 4.02 2.19 -16.49
CA ALA A 86 4.88 3.18 -15.86
C ALA A 86 4.26 3.82 -14.60
N PRO A 87 3.03 4.40 -14.65
CA PRO A 87 2.32 4.88 -13.46
C PRO A 87 2.21 3.81 -12.34
N LEU A 88 1.80 2.58 -12.68
CA LEU A 88 1.69 1.47 -11.73
C LEU A 88 3.04 1.10 -11.12
N SER A 89 4.11 1.06 -11.92
CA SER A 89 5.45 0.78 -11.41
C SER A 89 5.93 1.86 -10.45
N ARG A 90 5.57 3.12 -10.71
CA ARG A 90 5.92 4.25 -9.84
C ARG A 90 5.23 4.18 -8.48
N VAL A 91 3.94 3.86 -8.43
CA VAL A 91 3.22 3.68 -7.15
C VAL A 91 3.73 2.43 -6.42
N ALA A 92 3.93 1.32 -7.15
CA ALA A 92 4.49 0.10 -6.59
C ALA A 92 5.87 0.33 -5.94
N ALA A 93 6.77 1.03 -6.62
CA ALA A 93 8.09 1.36 -6.08
C ALA A 93 8.00 2.32 -4.88
N SER A 94 6.98 3.18 -4.84
CA SER A 94 6.78 4.09 -3.72
C SER A 94 6.32 3.36 -2.46
N LEU A 95 5.40 2.41 -2.60
CA LEU A 95 4.97 1.56 -1.48
C LEU A 95 6.11 0.70 -0.95
N ASP A 96 6.94 0.16 -1.85
CA ASP A 96 8.12 -0.61 -1.49
C ASP A 96 9.12 0.24 -0.70
N ALA A 97 9.34 1.49 -1.11
CA ALA A 97 10.21 2.42 -0.42
C ALA A 97 9.69 2.76 0.99
N LEU A 98 8.38 2.98 1.13
CA LEU A 98 7.76 3.24 2.44
C LEU A 98 7.85 2.02 3.37
N ASP A 99 7.69 0.81 2.85
CA ASP A 99 7.84 -0.44 3.60
C ASP A 99 9.29 -0.64 4.07
N CYS A 100 10.26 -0.53 3.16
CA CYS A 100 11.68 -0.62 3.51
C CYS A 100 12.10 0.47 4.50
N TYR A 101 11.57 1.68 4.37
CA TYR A 101 11.82 2.77 5.31
C TYR A 101 11.25 2.46 6.71
N ALA A 102 10.01 1.98 6.80
CA ALA A 102 9.39 1.58 8.06
C ALA A 102 10.15 0.41 8.72
N GLN A 103 10.67 -0.54 7.93
CA GLN A 103 11.53 -1.61 8.41
C GLN A 103 12.84 -1.08 9.00
N ALA A 104 13.51 -0.13 8.33
CA ALA A 104 14.73 0.50 8.81
C ALA A 104 14.51 1.25 10.13
N LEU A 105 13.42 2.03 10.23
CA LEU A 105 13.05 2.71 11.48
C LEU A 105 12.79 1.72 12.63
N ALA A 106 12.08 0.62 12.36
CA ALA A 106 11.81 -0.41 13.36
C ALA A 106 13.08 -1.10 13.86
N LYS A 107 14.03 -1.40 12.96
CA LYS A 107 15.33 -1.99 13.34
C LYS A 107 16.17 -1.02 14.19
N LEU A 108 16.20 0.26 13.82
CA LEU A 108 16.91 1.29 14.56
C LEU A 108 16.28 1.55 15.95
N ALA A 109 14.95 1.57 16.04
CA ALA A 109 14.21 1.75 17.29
C ALA A 109 14.29 0.53 18.22
N GLY A 110 14.21 -0.69 17.67
CA GLY A 110 14.19 -1.94 18.43
C GLY A 110 15.55 -2.37 18.99
N GLY A 111 16.64 -1.70 18.62
CA GLY A 111 17.98 -2.10 19.05
C GLY A 111 18.48 -3.37 18.42
N GLY A 112 18.17 -3.57 17.13
CA GLY A 112 18.70 -4.68 16.35
C GLY A 112 20.24 -4.69 16.33
N LYS A 113 20.82 -5.82 15.93
CA LYS A 113 22.28 -5.91 15.74
C LYS A 113 22.68 -4.94 14.63
N THR A 114 23.93 -4.46 14.66
CA THR A 114 24.51 -3.61 13.60
C THR A 114 24.26 -4.20 12.20
N GLU A 115 24.43 -5.51 12.05
CA GLU A 115 24.14 -6.27 10.83
C GLU A 115 22.69 -6.15 10.34
N ASP A 116 21.71 -6.14 11.26
CA ASP A 116 20.29 -6.00 10.91
C ASP A 116 19.99 -4.59 10.35
N ILE A 117 20.66 -3.57 10.91
CA ILE A 117 20.49 -2.18 10.51
C ILE A 117 21.18 -1.96 9.16
N ASP A 118 22.35 -2.55 8.94
CA ASP A 118 23.05 -2.53 7.64
C ASP A 118 22.19 -3.16 6.55
N HIS A 119 21.64 -4.35 6.79
CA HIS A 119 20.78 -5.02 5.82
C HIS A 119 19.51 -4.21 5.51
N ALA A 120 18.87 -3.62 6.53
CA ALA A 120 17.71 -2.75 6.33
C ALA A 120 18.07 -1.50 5.51
N SER A 121 19.25 -0.93 5.73
CA SER A 121 19.76 0.23 4.99
C SER A 121 20.07 -0.12 3.53
N GLN A 122 20.63 -1.30 3.26
CA GLN A 122 20.87 -1.80 1.90
C GLN A 122 19.56 -2.06 1.14
N ASN A 123 18.57 -2.68 1.80
CA ASN A 123 17.23 -2.89 1.23
C ASN A 123 16.56 -1.56 0.89
N LEU A 124 16.60 -0.60 1.81
CA LEU A 124 16.10 0.75 1.55
C LEU A 124 16.84 1.36 0.34
N ALA A 125 18.16 1.38 0.31
CA ALA A 125 18.93 1.90 -0.82
C ALA A 125 18.60 1.22 -2.16
N ALA A 126 18.30 -0.08 -2.16
CA ALA A 126 17.84 -0.79 -3.36
C ALA A 126 16.44 -0.34 -3.80
N SER A 127 15.49 -0.27 -2.87
CA SER A 127 14.13 0.19 -3.13
C SER A 127 14.10 1.61 -3.70
N LEU A 128 14.92 2.50 -3.15
CA LEU A 128 15.05 3.89 -3.59
C LEU A 128 15.63 4.01 -5.01
N ARG A 129 16.58 3.16 -5.38
CA ARG A 129 17.07 3.07 -6.76
C ARG A 129 15.97 2.61 -7.72
N GLY A 130 15.14 1.64 -7.29
CA GLY A 130 13.97 1.21 -8.06
C GLY A 130 12.94 2.33 -8.25
N LEU A 131 12.72 3.13 -7.21
CA LEU A 131 11.83 4.28 -7.25
C LEU A 131 12.36 5.39 -8.17
N GLN A 132 13.67 5.70 -8.12
CA GLN A 132 14.32 6.62 -9.06
C GLN A 132 14.17 6.14 -10.51
N ALA A 133 14.43 4.85 -10.77
CA ALA A 133 14.26 4.25 -12.10
C ALA A 133 12.80 4.33 -12.62
N SER A 134 11.83 4.42 -11.71
CA SER A 134 10.40 4.56 -12.05
C SER A 134 9.99 6.01 -12.40
N GLY A 135 10.95 6.93 -12.46
CA GLY A 135 10.74 8.33 -12.89
C GLY A 135 10.37 9.27 -11.74
N MET A 136 10.93 9.05 -10.54
CA MET A 136 10.76 9.96 -9.41
C MET A 136 11.43 11.33 -9.66
N ASP A 137 10.83 12.41 -9.17
CA ASP A 137 11.43 13.74 -9.21
C ASP A 137 12.72 13.82 -8.35
N ALA A 138 13.69 14.60 -8.82
CA ALA A 138 15.02 14.76 -8.22
C ALA A 138 14.95 15.26 -6.76
N ARG A 139 13.93 16.05 -6.39
CA ARG A 139 13.72 16.49 -5.01
C ARG A 139 13.43 15.35 -4.06
N ALA A 140 12.55 14.44 -4.46
CA ALA A 140 12.20 13.30 -3.64
C ALA A 140 13.35 12.26 -3.62
N ALA A 141 14.06 12.10 -4.73
CA ALA A 141 15.29 11.30 -4.80
C ALA A 141 16.38 11.79 -3.84
N ASN A 142 16.61 13.11 -3.76
CA ASN A 142 17.64 13.71 -2.89
C ASN A 142 17.28 13.65 -1.41
N GLY A 143 16.03 13.95 -1.03
CA GLY A 143 15.57 13.86 0.35
C GLY A 143 15.71 12.44 0.93
N VAL A 144 15.66 11.44 0.05
CA VAL A 144 15.61 10.04 0.43
C VAL A 144 16.98 9.35 0.35
N ALA A 145 17.91 9.80 -0.51
CA ALA A 145 19.32 9.39 -0.44
C ALA A 145 19.98 9.76 0.90
N ILE A 146 19.64 10.95 1.42
CA ILE A 146 20.11 11.46 2.72
C ILE A 146 19.66 10.57 3.89
N VAL A 147 18.57 9.81 3.74
CA VAL A 147 18.04 8.90 4.77
C VAL A 147 18.95 7.69 4.98
N VAL A 148 19.53 7.14 3.91
CA VAL A 148 20.44 5.99 3.98
C VAL A 148 21.73 6.38 4.71
N ASP A 149 22.29 7.54 4.38
CA ASP A 149 23.49 8.06 5.05
C ASP A 149 23.23 8.36 6.54
N ALA A 150 22.05 8.92 6.85
CA ALA A 150 21.62 9.19 8.21
C ALA A 150 21.43 7.90 9.04
N LEU A 151 20.94 6.82 8.41
CA LEU A 151 20.80 5.51 9.06
C LEU A 151 22.17 4.91 9.42
N GLY A 152 23.15 5.01 8.51
CA GLY A 152 24.52 4.55 8.78
C GLY A 152 25.20 5.30 9.94
N GLN A 153 24.90 6.60 10.11
CA GLN A 153 25.41 7.39 11.24
C GLN A 153 24.70 7.08 12.57
N ALA A 154 23.45 6.60 12.52
CA ALA A 154 22.61 6.35 13.70
C ALA A 154 22.90 5.03 14.43
N MET A 155 23.85 4.20 13.95
CA MET A 155 24.10 2.84 14.43
C MET A 155 24.69 2.76 15.85
N LEU A 156 25.10 3.87 16.46
CA LEU A 156 25.64 3.89 17.81
C LEU A 156 24.53 3.78 18.87
N ALA A 157 24.58 2.72 19.67
CA ALA A 157 23.55 2.38 20.66
C ALA A 157 23.18 3.54 21.62
N ALA A 158 24.16 4.36 22.00
CA ALA A 158 23.99 5.50 22.92
C ALA A 158 23.29 6.72 22.29
N GLN A 159 23.16 6.76 20.96
CA GLN A 159 22.60 7.91 20.23
C GLN A 159 21.33 7.55 19.45
N ARG A 160 20.75 6.36 19.64
CA ARG A 160 19.61 5.85 18.84
C ARG A 160 18.43 6.80 18.74
N ARG A 161 18.04 7.44 19.85
CA ARG A 161 16.95 8.43 19.83
C ARG A 161 17.30 9.62 18.94
N GLU A 162 18.51 10.15 19.05
CA GLU A 162 18.98 11.29 18.25
C GLU A 162 19.19 10.89 16.77
N GLY A 163 19.69 9.69 16.53
CA GLY A 163 19.79 9.09 15.20
C GLY A 163 18.43 8.94 14.53
N LEU A 164 17.42 8.41 15.25
CA LEU A 164 16.04 8.34 14.76
C LEU A 164 15.48 9.72 14.44
N ARG A 165 15.68 10.71 15.33
CA ARG A 165 15.27 12.09 15.08
C ARG A 165 15.88 12.61 13.78
N GLY A 166 17.20 12.51 13.63
CA GLY A 166 17.91 12.98 12.44
C GLY A 166 17.50 12.26 11.15
N VAL A 167 17.27 10.95 11.20
CA VAL A 167 16.77 10.16 10.06
C VAL A 167 15.36 10.61 9.65
N MET A 168 14.46 10.74 10.62
CA MET A 168 13.07 11.15 10.40
C MET A 168 12.99 12.60 9.89
N ASP A 169 13.72 13.53 10.50
CA ASP A 169 13.71 14.95 10.11
C ASP A 169 14.21 15.13 8.66
N ARG A 170 15.21 14.35 8.24
CA ARG A 170 15.74 14.35 6.87
C ARG A 170 14.81 13.67 5.86
N ALA A 171 14.08 12.63 6.29
CA ALA A 171 13.14 11.90 5.43
C ALA A 171 11.88 12.71 5.11
N GLN A 172 11.43 13.57 6.03
CA GLN A 172 10.13 14.25 5.95
C GLN A 172 9.87 14.97 4.61
N PRO A 173 10.79 15.79 4.05
CA PRO A 173 10.53 16.46 2.78
C PRO A 173 10.37 15.49 1.60
N GLY A 174 11.08 14.36 1.63
CA GLY A 174 10.96 13.30 0.64
C GLY A 174 9.62 12.58 0.72
N LEU A 175 9.14 12.31 1.95
CA LEU A 175 7.83 11.72 2.19
C LEU A 175 6.69 12.65 1.74
N ASP A 176 6.81 13.96 1.98
CA ASP A 176 5.83 14.95 1.53
C ASP A 176 5.77 15.03 -0.01
N ALA A 177 6.92 15.03 -0.69
CA ALA A 177 6.98 15.00 -2.14
C ALA A 177 6.43 13.69 -2.74
N LEU A 178 6.70 12.56 -2.10
CA LEU A 178 6.20 11.25 -2.50
C LEU A 178 4.66 11.19 -2.42
N ALA A 179 4.07 11.69 -1.33
CA ALA A 179 2.61 11.74 -1.17
C ALA A 179 1.93 12.59 -2.27
N GLN A 180 2.47 13.76 -2.59
CA GLN A 180 1.95 14.63 -3.66
C GLN A 180 2.05 13.99 -5.05
N MET A 181 3.13 13.24 -5.32
CA MET A 181 3.32 12.54 -6.58
C MET A 181 2.27 11.45 -6.80
N ILE A 182 1.94 10.69 -5.74
CA ILE A 182 1.05 9.53 -5.84
C ILE A 182 -0.42 9.95 -5.96
N GLU A 183 -0.82 11.06 -5.34
CA GLU A 183 -2.18 11.61 -5.48
C GLU A 183 -2.55 11.84 -6.96
N ARG A 184 -1.58 12.28 -7.79
CA ARG A 184 -1.79 12.46 -9.23
C ARG A 184 -1.98 11.12 -9.96
N VAL A 185 -1.20 10.10 -9.58
CA VAL A 185 -1.27 8.79 -10.22
C VAL A 185 -2.55 8.06 -9.84
N ASP A 186 -3.05 8.20 -8.61
CA ASP A 186 -4.30 7.58 -8.16
C ASP A 186 -5.51 8.02 -8.99
N ALA A 187 -5.60 9.32 -9.33
CA ALA A 187 -6.66 9.82 -10.21
C ALA A 187 -6.68 9.09 -11.57
N ASP A 188 -5.51 8.85 -12.15
CA ASP A 188 -5.36 8.11 -13.40
C ASP A 188 -5.77 6.63 -13.24
N LEU A 189 -5.38 5.98 -12.12
CA LEU A 189 -5.73 4.58 -11.84
C LEU A 189 -7.24 4.39 -11.65
N LYS A 190 -7.93 5.33 -11.00
CA LYS A 190 -9.39 5.29 -10.82
C LYS A 190 -10.13 5.46 -12.14
N LEU A 191 -9.73 6.45 -12.95
CA LEU A 191 -10.28 6.63 -14.30
C LEU A 191 -10.06 5.38 -15.16
N TYR A 192 -8.93 4.70 -14.97
CA TYR A 192 -8.60 3.47 -15.69
C TYR A 192 -9.55 2.33 -15.35
N LEU A 193 -9.74 2.07 -14.06
CA LEU A 193 -10.68 1.04 -13.60
C LEU A 193 -12.11 1.34 -14.05
N LEU A 194 -12.51 2.61 -14.03
CA LEU A 194 -13.80 3.04 -14.58
C LEU A 194 -13.93 2.71 -16.07
N ASN A 195 -12.90 2.99 -16.87
CA ASN A 195 -12.89 2.65 -18.30
C ASN A 195 -13.01 1.14 -18.53
N ILE A 196 -12.29 0.31 -17.77
CA ILE A 196 -12.39 -1.16 -17.83
C ILE A 196 -13.82 -1.60 -17.53
N ARG A 197 -14.40 -1.09 -16.43
CA ARG A 197 -15.78 -1.40 -16.02
C ARG A 197 -16.79 -1.03 -17.10
N LEU A 198 -16.68 0.16 -17.69
CA LEU A 198 -17.59 0.61 -18.75
C LEU A 198 -17.46 -0.25 -20.01
N ARG A 199 -16.26 -0.66 -20.39
CA ARG A 199 -16.03 -1.59 -21.51
C ARG A 199 -16.66 -2.95 -21.26
N TYR A 200 -16.48 -3.50 -20.07
CA TYR A 200 -17.11 -4.75 -19.67
C TYR A 200 -18.64 -4.64 -19.73
N LEU A 201 -19.21 -3.56 -19.20
CA LEU A 201 -20.65 -3.30 -19.27
C LEU A 201 -21.16 -3.18 -20.71
N ASN A 202 -20.42 -2.49 -21.58
CA ASN A 202 -20.78 -2.38 -22.99
C ASN A 202 -20.76 -3.75 -23.71
N LEU A 203 -19.82 -4.63 -23.34
CA LEU A 203 -19.76 -5.98 -23.88
C LEU A 203 -20.97 -6.82 -23.45
N VAL A 204 -21.27 -6.88 -22.15
CA VAL A 204 -22.34 -7.74 -21.62
C VAL A 204 -23.74 -7.25 -22.00
N ASN A 205 -23.88 -5.96 -22.29
CA ASN A 205 -25.12 -5.36 -22.78
C ASN A 205 -25.25 -5.38 -24.31
N ARG A 206 -24.25 -5.87 -25.05
CA ARG A 206 -24.33 -5.96 -26.51
C ARG A 206 -25.42 -6.95 -26.92
N ASP A 207 -26.17 -6.58 -27.96
CA ASP A 207 -27.24 -7.43 -28.50
C ASP A 207 -26.72 -8.83 -28.85
N GLY A 208 -27.46 -9.84 -28.42
CA GLY A 208 -27.12 -11.25 -28.65
C GLY A 208 -26.09 -11.86 -27.70
N VAL A 209 -25.43 -11.07 -26.81
CA VAL A 209 -24.50 -11.61 -25.80
C VAL A 209 -25.26 -12.15 -24.59
N ARG A 210 -26.26 -11.41 -24.11
CA ARG A 210 -27.00 -11.76 -22.90
C ARG A 210 -28.04 -12.86 -23.21
N PRO A 211 -28.04 -14.01 -22.50
CA PRO A 211 -28.96 -15.10 -22.81
C PRO A 211 -30.44 -14.74 -22.64
N PRO A 212 -31.38 -15.53 -23.23
CA PRO A 212 -32.82 -15.26 -23.14
C PRO A 212 -33.33 -15.16 -21.70
N TYR A 213 -34.29 -14.26 -21.49
CA TYR A 213 -34.90 -14.04 -20.18
C TYR A 213 -35.58 -15.32 -19.65
N HIS A 214 -35.61 -15.48 -18.32
CA HIS A 214 -36.11 -16.69 -17.62
C HIS A 214 -35.40 -18.01 -17.93
N SER A 215 -34.21 -18.00 -18.53
CA SER A 215 -33.39 -19.21 -18.68
C SER A 215 -32.40 -19.38 -17.51
N TRP A 216 -32.01 -20.63 -17.25
CA TRP A 216 -30.94 -20.92 -16.28
C TRP A 216 -29.58 -20.38 -16.73
N GLU A 217 -29.35 -20.33 -18.04
CA GLU A 217 -28.17 -19.71 -18.64
C GLU A 217 -28.12 -18.21 -18.35
N ARG A 218 -29.26 -17.52 -18.43
CA ARG A 218 -29.36 -16.10 -18.06
C ARG A 218 -29.05 -15.86 -16.59
N TYR A 219 -29.54 -16.73 -15.70
CA TYR A 219 -29.23 -16.63 -14.28
C TYR A 219 -27.71 -16.74 -14.03
N ARG A 220 -27.05 -17.78 -14.57
CA ARG A 220 -25.60 -17.97 -14.42
C ARG A 220 -24.80 -16.83 -15.04
N PHE A 221 -25.21 -16.35 -16.20
CA PHE A 221 -24.59 -15.20 -16.86
C PHE A 221 -24.67 -13.96 -15.98
N ASP A 222 -25.87 -13.61 -15.50
CA ASP A 222 -26.08 -12.43 -14.65
C ASP A 222 -25.34 -12.55 -13.31
N GLN A 223 -25.20 -13.76 -12.74
CA GLN A 223 -24.35 -14.01 -11.58
C GLN A 223 -22.88 -13.72 -11.86
N ALA A 224 -22.33 -14.26 -12.95
CA ALA A 224 -20.93 -14.01 -13.32
C ALA A 224 -20.67 -12.51 -13.58
N VAL A 225 -21.62 -11.80 -14.20
CA VAL A 225 -21.57 -10.34 -14.37
C VAL A 225 -21.56 -9.63 -13.01
N ALA A 226 -22.44 -10.02 -12.09
CA ALA A 226 -22.48 -9.43 -10.76
C ALA A 226 -21.18 -9.65 -9.97
N GLU A 227 -20.60 -10.85 -10.05
CA GLU A 227 -19.33 -11.21 -9.42
C GLU A 227 -18.17 -10.37 -9.99
N GLN A 228 -18.12 -10.19 -11.32
CA GLN A 228 -17.12 -9.36 -11.98
C GLN A 228 -17.26 -7.89 -11.60
N LEU A 229 -18.47 -7.35 -11.55
CA LEU A 229 -18.71 -5.97 -11.11
C LEU A 229 -18.32 -5.76 -9.64
N ALA A 230 -18.62 -6.73 -8.77
CA ALA A 230 -18.18 -6.70 -7.38
C ALA A 230 -16.64 -6.78 -7.26
N SER A 231 -15.96 -7.49 -8.16
CA SER A 231 -14.50 -7.51 -8.27
C SER A 231 -13.93 -6.12 -8.57
N TYR A 232 -14.53 -5.39 -9.51
CA TYR A 232 -14.16 -4.00 -9.79
C TYR A 232 -14.39 -3.08 -8.59
N ASP A 233 -15.51 -3.21 -7.88
CA ASP A 233 -15.78 -2.40 -6.69
C ASP A 233 -14.76 -2.67 -5.57
N ARG A 234 -14.35 -3.93 -5.37
CA ARG A 234 -13.27 -4.27 -4.40
C ARG A 234 -11.92 -3.69 -4.82
N LEU A 235 -11.59 -3.74 -6.11
CA LEU A 235 -10.34 -3.19 -6.63
C LEU A 235 -10.30 -1.66 -6.48
N ASP A 236 -11.41 -0.97 -6.72
CA ASP A 236 -11.53 0.48 -6.49
C ASP A 236 -11.29 0.85 -5.03
N GLN A 237 -11.92 0.10 -4.11
CA GLN A 237 -11.72 0.28 -2.67
C GLN A 237 -10.26 0.01 -2.24
N ALA A 238 -9.60 -0.99 -2.82
CA ALA A 238 -8.21 -1.30 -2.52
C ALA A 238 -7.25 -0.22 -3.03
N LEU A 239 -7.50 0.34 -4.22
CA LEU A 239 -6.75 1.48 -4.75
C LEU A 239 -6.93 2.72 -3.86
N ALA A 240 -8.17 3.04 -3.47
CA ALA A 240 -8.46 4.17 -2.59
C ALA A 240 -7.84 4.02 -1.19
N ALA A 241 -7.82 2.80 -0.63
CA ALA A 241 -7.16 2.52 0.63
C ALA A 241 -5.64 2.68 0.55
N THR A 242 -5.05 2.26 -0.58
CA THR A 242 -3.62 2.44 -0.88
C THR A 242 -3.26 3.92 -1.01
N ASP A 243 -4.04 4.70 -1.75
CA ASP A 243 -3.89 6.16 -1.86
C ASP A 243 -3.93 6.83 -0.49
N LYS A 244 -4.96 6.53 0.30
CA LYS A 244 -5.11 7.08 1.64
C LYS A 244 -3.90 6.74 2.52
N ALA A 245 -3.44 5.49 2.49
CA ALA A 245 -2.29 5.05 3.28
C ALA A 245 -1.02 5.84 2.94
N VAL A 246 -0.76 6.08 1.65
CA VAL A 246 0.37 6.88 1.18
C VAL A 246 0.21 8.35 1.56
N ARG A 247 -0.98 8.93 1.31
CA ARG A 247 -1.26 10.35 1.57
C ARG A 247 -1.15 10.70 3.05
N ASP A 248 -1.62 9.81 3.93
CA ASP A 248 -1.60 10.02 5.37
C ASP A 248 -0.23 9.69 6.00
N PHE A 249 0.67 9.00 5.28
CA PHE A 249 1.97 8.55 5.80
C PHE A 249 2.87 9.70 6.31
N PRO A 250 3.01 10.85 5.62
CA PRO A 250 3.86 11.93 6.10
C PRO A 250 3.38 12.52 7.43
N GLU A 251 2.06 12.59 7.64
CA GLU A 251 1.50 13.08 8.91
C GLU A 251 1.67 12.06 10.04
N LEU A 252 1.44 10.77 9.75
CA LEU A 252 1.81 9.68 10.66
C LEU A 252 3.28 9.77 11.08
N HIS A 253 4.16 9.99 10.11
CA HIS A 253 5.59 10.13 10.35
C HIS A 253 5.92 11.33 11.26
N ARG A 254 5.30 12.50 11.06
CA ARG A 254 5.44 13.66 11.97
C ARG A 254 5.00 13.34 13.40
N GLN A 255 3.88 12.63 13.56
CA GLN A 255 3.38 12.24 14.87
C GLN A 255 4.34 11.28 15.58
N LEU A 256 4.87 10.28 14.85
CA LEU A 256 5.90 9.38 15.38
C LEU A 256 7.17 10.14 15.77
N ARG A 257 7.62 11.09 14.95
CA ARG A 257 8.78 11.94 15.24
C ARG A 257 8.57 12.79 16.49
N ALA A 258 7.39 13.39 16.65
CA ALA A 258 7.04 14.14 17.85
C ALA A 258 6.94 13.24 19.09
N SER A 259 6.48 11.99 18.92
CA SER A 259 6.39 11.03 20.02
C SER A 259 7.77 10.61 20.55
N LEU A 260 8.83 10.73 19.74
CA LEU A 260 10.20 10.57 20.23
C LEU A 260 10.58 11.64 21.24
N ASP A 261 9.98 12.83 21.21
CA ASP A 261 10.23 13.91 22.17
C ASP A 261 9.26 13.86 23.34
N GLN A 262 8.04 13.40 23.08
CA GLN A 262 6.92 13.34 24.02
C GLN A 262 6.33 11.92 24.05
N PRO A 263 6.92 10.98 24.81
CA PRO A 263 6.56 9.54 24.75
C PRO A 263 5.08 9.23 25.01
N GLY A 264 4.40 10.06 25.81
CA GLY A 264 2.97 9.93 26.14
C GLY A 264 2.01 10.58 25.14
N ARG A 265 2.50 11.22 24.08
CA ARG A 265 1.64 11.83 23.07
C ARG A 265 0.95 10.74 22.22
N PRO A 266 -0.37 10.80 22.03
CA PRO A 266 -1.07 9.86 21.17
C PRO A 266 -0.58 9.98 19.72
N VAL A 267 -0.52 8.83 19.04
CA VAL A 267 -0.18 8.71 17.62
C VAL A 267 -1.42 8.16 16.92
N ASP A 268 -2.47 8.98 16.86
CA ASP A 268 -3.79 8.56 16.36
C ASP A 268 -3.70 8.07 14.91
N ARG A 269 -2.84 8.70 14.10
CA ARG A 269 -2.62 8.29 12.71
C ARG A 269 -2.02 6.90 12.57
N LEU A 270 -1.34 6.38 13.60
CA LEU A 270 -0.82 5.01 13.57
C LEU A 270 -1.98 4.01 13.67
N HIS A 271 -2.97 4.31 14.50
CA HIS A 271 -4.17 3.48 14.61
C HIS A 271 -4.98 3.49 13.31
N ASP A 272 -5.16 4.67 12.70
CA ASP A 272 -5.83 4.80 11.41
C ASP A 272 -5.10 4.02 10.31
N PHE A 273 -3.77 4.11 10.27
CA PHE A 273 -2.94 3.41 9.29
C PHE A 273 -2.99 1.90 9.47
N ILE A 274 -2.97 1.41 10.71
CA ILE A 274 -3.16 -0.02 11.02
C ILE A 274 -4.57 -0.48 10.62
N ALA A 275 -5.60 0.33 10.86
CA ALA A 275 -6.96 0.01 10.45
C ALA A 275 -7.07 -0.10 8.92
N GLU A 276 -6.44 0.82 8.18
CA GLU A 276 -6.41 0.77 6.71
C GLU A 276 -5.66 -0.45 6.19
N ALA A 277 -4.50 -0.77 6.78
CA ALA A 277 -3.73 -1.97 6.45
C ALA A 277 -4.55 -3.26 6.65
N ARG A 278 -5.33 -3.33 7.74
CA ARG A 278 -6.24 -4.45 8.02
C ARG A 278 -7.39 -4.51 7.01
N ARG A 279 -7.97 -3.36 6.65
CA ARG A 279 -9.02 -3.27 5.64
C ARG A 279 -8.54 -3.78 4.28
N LEU A 280 -7.37 -3.33 3.83
CA LEU A 280 -6.71 -3.83 2.61
C LEU A 280 -6.56 -5.35 2.67
N ARG A 281 -6.02 -5.88 3.77
CA ARG A 281 -5.88 -7.33 3.94
C ARG A 281 -7.20 -8.09 3.87
N ALA A 282 -8.29 -7.53 4.43
CA ALA A 282 -9.61 -8.14 4.38
C ALA A 282 -10.13 -8.21 2.93
N LEU A 283 -10.02 -7.10 2.18
CA LEU A 283 -10.40 -7.06 0.75
C LEU A 283 -9.71 -8.15 -0.06
N TYR A 284 -8.44 -8.44 0.23
CA TYR A 284 -7.68 -9.50 -0.46
C TYR A 284 -8.06 -10.92 -0.04
N ARG A 285 -8.38 -11.16 1.24
CA ARG A 285 -8.80 -12.49 1.69
C ARG A 285 -10.18 -12.89 1.17
N GLU A 286 -11.02 -11.91 0.89
CA GLU A 286 -12.38 -12.12 0.39
C GLU A 286 -12.41 -12.31 -1.13
N MET A 287 -11.26 -12.23 -1.81
CA MET A 287 -11.19 -12.59 -3.22
C MET A 287 -11.07 -14.10 -3.37
N PRO A 288 -11.83 -14.72 -4.29
CA PRO A 288 -11.61 -16.11 -4.66
C PRO A 288 -10.16 -16.30 -5.09
N ASP A 289 -9.50 -17.35 -4.59
CA ASP A 289 -8.29 -17.85 -5.24
C ASP A 289 -8.71 -18.22 -6.67
N SER A 290 -8.22 -17.45 -7.64
CA SER A 290 -8.40 -17.74 -9.06
C SER A 290 -7.68 -19.02 -9.46
#